data_AF-A0A085WFV5-F1
#
_entry.id   AF-A0A085WFV5-F1
#
_cell.length_a   1.000
_cell.length_b   1.000
_cell.length_c   1.000
_cell.angle_alpha   90.00
_cell.angle_beta   90.00
_cell.angle_gamma   90.00
#
_symmetry.space_group_name_H-M   'P 1'
#
loop_
_entity.id
_entity.type
_entity.pdbx_description
1 polymer ?
#
loop_
_entity_poly.entity_id
_entity_poly.type
_entity_poly.pdbx_seq_one_letter_code
_entity_poly.pdbx_strand_id
1 'polypeptide(L)'
;MTHFFRSALLCSLLVVIGCKTAETGTQPTPPPAAPSVTEACNDQQKAISQEADKLASPYSIDQHVEKNFQDRQVSWLMPDALYQKYVVQTGAKNFGRCNDAACYLFAAPTKVIQDAVARSMVDGKHDPAVIGSALGLPAKNFEGPLKLMTLNLATTKTCARLPVDADPGVWKCTSPEDKDCFKFGGYTSGNIPEIMVINATVDQATVADIP
;
A
#
# COMPACT_ATOMS: atom_id res chain seq x y z
N MET A 1 82.45 -20.38 -9.22
CA MET A 1 81.67 -21.55 -9.67
C MET A 1 80.88 -21.18 -10.93
N THR A 2 81.37 -21.69 -12.07
CA THR A 2 80.65 -22.13 -13.28
C THR A 2 79.48 -21.32 -13.89
N HIS A 3 79.82 -20.67 -15.01
CA HIS A 3 79.22 -20.66 -16.37
C HIS A 3 77.79 -20.13 -16.70
N PHE A 4 77.80 -19.13 -17.59
CA PHE A 4 77.04 -18.92 -18.85
C PHE A 4 75.58 -19.42 -18.98
N PHE A 5 74.67 -18.57 -19.47
CA PHE A 5 74.15 -18.63 -20.86
C PHE A 5 73.20 -17.45 -21.18
N ARG A 6 73.46 -16.76 -22.31
CA ARG A 6 72.50 -15.95 -23.07
C ARG A 6 71.54 -16.91 -23.80
N SER A 7 70.26 -16.57 -23.98
CA SER A 7 69.57 -16.82 -25.25
C SER A 7 68.18 -16.19 -25.32
N ALA A 8 67.89 -15.70 -26.52
CA ALA A 8 66.66 -15.10 -26.98
C ALA A 8 65.50 -16.11 -26.99
N LEU A 9 64.26 -15.62 -26.83
CA LEU A 9 63.08 -16.36 -27.25
C LEU A 9 62.27 -15.52 -28.25
N LEU A 10 62.39 -15.95 -29.51
CA LEU A 10 61.45 -15.66 -30.59
C LEU A 10 60.14 -16.45 -30.37
N CYS A 11 59.06 -15.89 -30.92
CA CYS A 11 57.90 -16.56 -31.51
C CYS A 11 57.20 -17.68 -30.73
N SER A 12 55.90 -17.48 -30.48
CA SER A 12 54.85 -18.25 -31.15
C SER A 12 53.47 -17.66 -30.87
N LEU A 13 52.79 -17.21 -31.94
CA LEU A 13 51.34 -17.13 -31.97
C LEU A 13 50.79 -18.55 -31.78
N LEU A 14 49.97 -18.76 -30.75
CA LEU A 14 49.04 -19.87 -30.71
C LEU A 14 47.62 -19.30 -30.62
N VAL A 15 46.94 -19.40 -31.76
CA VAL A 15 45.51 -19.22 -31.94
C VAL A 15 44.81 -20.28 -31.10
N VAL A 16 44.17 -19.88 -30.00
CA VAL A 16 43.20 -20.75 -29.31
C VAL A 16 41.83 -20.47 -29.90
N ILE A 17 41.43 -21.37 -30.81
CA ILE A 17 40.07 -21.52 -31.29
C ILE A 17 39.24 -22.01 -30.09
N GLY A 18 38.60 -21.07 -29.39
CA GLY A 18 37.61 -21.40 -28.37
C GLY A 18 36.29 -21.79 -29.03
N CYS A 19 35.91 -23.06 -28.91
CA CYS A 19 34.62 -23.60 -29.33
C CYS A 19 33.47 -22.72 -28.82
N LYS A 20 32.58 -22.33 -29.75
CA LYS A 20 31.24 -21.84 -29.43
C LYS A 20 30.43 -22.98 -28.82
N THR A 21 30.44 -23.08 -27.50
CA THR A 21 29.34 -23.73 -26.78
C THR A 21 28.30 -22.65 -26.55
N ALA A 22 27.26 -22.64 -27.39
CA ALA A 22 26.07 -21.87 -27.12
C ALA A 22 25.38 -22.50 -25.90
N GLU A 23 25.75 -22.06 -24.69
CA GLU A 23 24.86 -22.17 -23.55
C GLU A 23 23.67 -21.27 -23.86
N THR A 24 22.58 -21.85 -24.35
CA THR A 24 21.23 -21.31 -24.20
C THR A 24 20.90 -21.30 -22.71
N GLY A 25 21.53 -20.37 -21.98
CA GLY A 25 21.08 -19.95 -20.67
C GLY A 25 19.71 -19.34 -20.88
N THR A 26 18.67 -20.09 -20.51
CA THR A 26 17.30 -19.58 -20.47
C THR A 26 17.32 -18.47 -19.43
N GLN A 27 17.38 -17.22 -19.90
CA GLN A 27 17.24 -16.05 -19.05
C GLN A 27 15.94 -16.24 -18.27
N PRO A 28 15.96 -16.28 -16.92
CA PRO A 28 14.74 -16.46 -16.16
C PRO A 28 13.77 -15.37 -16.57
N THR A 29 12.61 -15.78 -17.09
CA THR A 29 11.53 -14.85 -17.44
C THR A 29 11.17 -14.10 -16.16
N PRO A 30 11.17 -12.75 -16.17
CA PRO A 30 10.72 -11.99 -15.01
C PRO A 30 9.33 -12.49 -14.61
N PRO A 31 9.03 -12.58 -13.31
CA PRO A 31 7.66 -12.84 -12.86
C PRO A 31 6.70 -11.87 -13.56
N PRO A 32 5.50 -12.32 -13.98
CA PRO A 32 4.50 -11.43 -14.54
C PRO A 32 4.28 -10.24 -13.59
N ALA A 33 4.26 -9.03 -14.14
CA ALA A 33 3.95 -7.85 -13.35
C ALA A 33 2.56 -8.04 -12.71
N ALA A 34 2.45 -7.73 -11.42
CA ALA A 34 1.18 -7.81 -10.73
C ALA A 34 0.17 -6.87 -11.42
N PRO A 35 -1.12 -7.28 -11.55
CA PRO A 35 -2.15 -6.43 -12.14
C PRO A 35 -2.25 -5.07 -11.44
N SER A 36 -2.61 -4.02 -12.17
CA SER A 36 -2.78 -2.69 -11.58
C SER A 36 -3.93 -2.69 -10.58
N VAL A 37 -3.79 -2.00 -9.44
CA VAL A 37 -4.92 -1.82 -8.51
C VAL A 37 -6.04 -0.95 -9.09
N THR A 38 -5.77 -0.28 -10.22
CA THR A 38 -6.78 0.52 -10.94
C THR A 38 -7.54 -0.29 -11.99
N GLU A 39 -7.19 -1.56 -12.24
CA GLU A 39 -7.81 -2.36 -13.30
C GLU A 39 -9.33 -2.50 -13.09
N ALA A 40 -9.73 -2.73 -11.84
CA ALA A 40 -11.12 -2.86 -11.41
C ALA A 40 -11.87 -1.52 -11.28
N CYS A 41 -11.18 -0.39 -11.45
CA CYS A 41 -11.82 0.92 -11.43
C CYS A 41 -12.69 1.12 -12.69
N ASN A 42 -13.81 1.82 -12.52
CA ASN A 42 -14.58 2.33 -13.66
C ASN A 42 -13.81 3.47 -14.35
N ASP A 43 -14.26 3.88 -15.53
CA ASP A 43 -13.55 4.89 -16.35
C ASP A 43 -13.35 6.22 -15.62
N GLN A 44 -14.34 6.63 -14.82
CA GLN A 44 -14.24 7.85 -14.00
C GLN A 44 -13.10 7.74 -12.97
N GLN A 45 -13.04 6.64 -12.21
CA GLN A 45 -12.00 6.44 -11.20
C GLN A 45 -10.61 6.22 -11.83
N LYS A 46 -10.54 5.63 -13.03
CA LYS A 46 -9.29 5.54 -13.81
C LYS A 46 -8.78 6.90 -14.22
N ALA A 47 -9.65 7.78 -14.72
CA ALA A 47 -9.27 9.15 -15.10
C ALA A 47 -8.75 9.94 -13.88
N ILE A 48 -9.43 9.84 -12.74
CA ILE A 48 -8.97 10.47 -11.49
C ILE A 48 -7.62 9.91 -11.06
N SER A 49 -7.43 8.59 -11.15
CA SER A 49 -6.14 7.98 -10.80
C SER A 49 -5.00 8.46 -11.68
N GLN A 50 -5.22 8.63 -12.99
CA GLN A 50 -4.20 9.14 -13.91
C GLN A 50 -3.79 10.58 -13.58
N GLU A 51 -4.75 11.44 -13.24
CA GLU A 51 -4.46 12.80 -12.78
C GLU A 51 -3.71 12.78 -11.45
N ALA A 52 -4.12 11.91 -10.52
CA ALA A 52 -3.47 11.78 -9.22
C ALA A 52 -2.00 11.30 -9.35
N ASP A 53 -1.74 10.30 -10.19
CA ASP A 53 -0.39 9.80 -10.48
C ASP A 53 0.48 10.89 -11.13
N LYS A 54 -0.08 11.69 -12.05
CA LYS A 54 0.65 12.80 -12.67
C LYS A 54 1.11 13.83 -11.64
N LEU A 55 0.25 14.15 -10.68
CA LEU A 55 0.56 15.09 -9.60
C LEU A 55 1.53 14.49 -8.57
N ALA A 56 1.51 13.17 -8.37
CA ALA A 56 2.37 12.47 -7.40
C ALA A 56 3.73 12.03 -7.98
N SER A 57 3.97 12.35 -9.26
CA SER A 57 5.19 12.02 -9.99
C SER A 57 6.47 12.35 -9.20
N PRO A 58 7.48 11.46 -9.19
CA PRO A 58 7.64 10.28 -10.06
C PRO A 58 6.88 9.02 -9.60
N TYR A 59 6.07 9.11 -8.55
CA TYR A 59 5.38 7.95 -7.98
C TYR A 59 3.98 7.75 -8.60
N SER A 60 3.62 6.50 -8.89
CA SER A 60 2.25 6.10 -9.25
C SER A 60 1.59 5.32 -8.12
N ILE A 61 0.26 5.14 -8.19
CA ILE A 61 -0.46 4.27 -7.26
C ILE A 61 0.13 2.85 -7.22
N ASP A 62 0.44 2.24 -8.36
CA ASP A 62 0.94 0.86 -8.38
C ASP A 62 2.31 0.77 -7.70
N GLN A 63 3.19 1.74 -7.91
CA GLN A 63 4.47 1.82 -7.21
C GLN A 63 4.28 2.08 -5.71
N HIS A 64 3.31 2.91 -5.34
CA HIS A 64 2.97 3.21 -3.95
C HIS A 64 2.45 1.96 -3.23
N VAL A 65 1.56 1.20 -3.86
CA VAL A 65 1.03 -0.07 -3.34
C VAL A 65 2.13 -1.10 -3.20
N GLU A 66 2.92 -1.33 -4.25
CA GLU A 66 4.00 -2.32 -4.24
C GLU A 66 5.04 -2.04 -3.14
N LYS A 67 5.36 -0.75 -2.93
CA LYS A 67 6.32 -0.34 -1.89
C LYS A 67 5.78 -0.51 -0.47
N ASN A 68 4.51 -0.18 -0.24
CA ASN A 68 4.00 0.06 1.12
C ASN A 68 2.99 -0.99 1.60
N PHE A 69 2.31 -1.70 0.69
CA PHE A 69 1.18 -2.58 1.01
C PHE A 69 1.55 -4.02 0.70
N GLN A 70 2.24 -4.65 1.65
CA GLN A 70 2.63 -6.05 1.55
C GLN A 70 1.42 -6.94 1.22
N ASP A 71 1.59 -7.81 0.23
CA ASP A 71 0.56 -8.73 -0.26
C ASP A 71 -0.74 -8.03 -0.71
N ARG A 72 -0.67 -6.71 -0.98
CA ARG A 72 -1.79 -5.84 -1.34
C ARG A 72 -2.93 -5.86 -0.32
N GLN A 73 -2.58 -6.10 0.95
CA GLN A 73 -3.53 -6.05 2.05
C GLN A 73 -3.66 -4.63 2.58
N VAL A 74 -4.91 -4.22 2.71
CA VAL A 74 -5.30 -2.93 3.27
C VAL A 74 -6.17 -3.15 4.49
N SER A 75 -6.05 -2.26 5.47
CA SER A 75 -6.90 -2.28 6.65
C SER A 75 -7.35 -0.88 7.04
N TRP A 76 -8.41 -0.84 7.85
CA TRP A 76 -8.90 0.37 8.49
C TRP A 76 -9.53 0.01 9.84
N LEU A 77 -9.62 1.00 10.71
CA LEU A 77 -10.26 0.88 12.03
C LEU A 77 -11.55 1.69 12.03
N MET A 78 -12.56 1.17 12.72
CA MET A 78 -13.82 1.86 12.94
C MET A 78 -14.28 1.61 14.38
N PRO A 79 -14.70 2.63 15.14
CA PRO A 79 -15.35 2.39 16.43
C PRO A 79 -16.53 1.43 16.29
N ASP A 80 -16.66 0.45 17.20
CA ASP A 80 -17.70 -0.58 17.11
C ASP A 80 -19.09 0.03 17.01
N ALA A 81 -19.38 1.07 17.79
CA ALA A 81 -20.65 1.78 17.71
C ALA A 81 -20.96 2.32 16.28
N LEU A 82 -19.93 2.77 15.56
CA LEU A 82 -20.09 3.24 14.18
C LEU A 82 -20.22 2.07 13.20
N TYR A 83 -19.50 0.97 13.42
CA TYR A 83 -19.68 -0.25 12.64
C TYR A 83 -21.11 -0.81 12.76
N GLN A 84 -21.63 -0.92 13.98
CA GLN A 84 -23.01 -1.36 14.21
C GLN A 84 -24.01 -0.44 13.50
N LYS A 85 -23.85 0.87 13.65
CA LYS A 85 -24.77 1.86 13.08
C LYS A 85 -24.74 1.89 11.55
N TYR A 86 -23.55 1.91 10.95
CA TYR A 86 -23.39 2.22 9.53
C TYR A 86 -23.18 1.01 8.63
N VAL A 87 -22.85 -0.15 9.20
CA VAL A 87 -22.64 -1.38 8.45
C VAL A 87 -23.73 -2.39 8.76
N VAL A 88 -23.91 -2.73 10.04
CA VAL A 88 -24.83 -3.80 10.45
C VAL A 88 -26.29 -3.36 10.32
N GLN A 89 -26.69 -2.26 10.96
CA GLN A 89 -28.09 -1.81 11.00
C GLN A 89 -28.61 -1.38 9.63
N THR A 90 -27.74 -0.80 8.79
CA THR A 90 -28.08 -0.37 7.43
C THR A 90 -28.04 -1.52 6.41
N GLY A 91 -27.41 -2.66 6.76
CA GLY A 91 -27.14 -3.73 5.81
C GLY A 91 -26.24 -3.30 4.66
N ALA A 92 -25.25 -2.43 4.94
CA ALA A 92 -24.37 -1.87 3.93
C ALA A 92 -23.67 -2.96 3.11
N LYS A 93 -23.55 -2.74 1.79
CA LYS A 93 -22.84 -3.66 0.88
C LYS A 93 -21.38 -3.30 0.73
N ASN A 94 -21.04 -2.02 0.87
CA ASN A 94 -19.68 -1.52 0.79
C ASN A 94 -19.38 -0.67 2.03
N PHE A 95 -18.12 -0.66 2.42
CA PHE A 95 -17.59 0.26 3.43
C PHE A 95 -17.29 1.63 2.82
N GLY A 96 -17.28 2.64 3.69
CA GLY A 96 -16.84 3.99 3.36
C GLY A 96 -17.96 5.02 3.39
N ARG A 97 -17.61 6.24 2.98
CA ARG A 97 -18.54 7.36 2.80
C ARG A 97 -19.13 7.24 1.40
N CYS A 98 -20.41 6.88 1.32
CA CYS A 98 -21.08 6.66 0.04
C CYS A 98 -21.77 7.91 -0.49
N ASN A 99 -21.77 8.06 -1.81
CA ASN A 99 -22.61 8.98 -2.57
C ASN A 99 -23.23 8.24 -3.76
N ASP A 100 -23.88 8.96 -4.68
CA ASP A 100 -24.55 8.38 -5.85
C ASP A 100 -23.59 7.66 -6.82
N ALA A 101 -22.29 7.97 -6.76
CA ALA A 101 -21.28 7.40 -7.65
C ALA A 101 -20.61 6.13 -7.06
N ALA A 102 -20.21 6.18 -5.79
CA ALA A 102 -19.49 5.08 -5.13
C ALA A 102 -19.41 5.26 -3.60
N CYS A 103 -18.81 4.26 -2.93
CA CYS A 103 -18.36 4.35 -1.55
C CYS A 103 -16.84 4.51 -1.47
N TYR A 104 -16.39 5.50 -0.68
CA TYR A 104 -15.00 5.95 -0.59
C TYR A 104 -14.46 5.65 0.79
N LEU A 105 -13.34 4.92 0.87
CA LEU A 105 -12.73 4.48 2.10
C LEU A 105 -11.22 4.71 2.06
N PHE A 106 -10.72 5.45 3.04
CA PHE A 106 -9.28 5.53 3.29
C PHE A 106 -8.81 4.25 3.99
N ALA A 107 -7.73 3.67 3.50
CA ALA A 107 -7.12 2.48 4.08
C ALA A 107 -5.60 2.59 4.12
N ALA A 108 -5.01 2.02 5.16
CA ALA A 108 -3.56 1.98 5.36
C ALA A 108 -3.03 0.53 5.19
N PRO A 109 -1.71 0.32 5.10
CA PRO A 109 -1.16 -1.02 5.03
C PRO A 109 -1.57 -1.86 6.24
N THR A 110 -2.08 -3.07 6.00
CA THR A 110 -2.56 -3.96 7.06
C THR A 110 -1.52 -4.18 8.15
N LYS A 111 -0.26 -4.39 7.77
CA LYS A 111 0.84 -4.59 8.72
C LYS A 111 1.04 -3.39 9.66
N VAL A 112 0.90 -2.17 9.17
CA VAL A 112 1.07 -0.96 9.98
C VAL A 112 -0.02 -0.90 11.07
N ILE A 113 -1.28 -1.16 10.71
CA ILE A 113 -2.39 -1.15 11.66
C ILE A 113 -2.29 -2.31 12.65
N GLN A 114 -2.01 -3.53 12.18
CA GLN A 114 -1.89 -4.71 13.04
C GLN A 114 -0.74 -4.55 14.05
N ASP A 115 0.42 -4.04 13.62
CA ASP A 115 1.54 -3.77 14.52
C ASP A 115 1.19 -2.66 15.53
N ALA A 116 0.43 -1.63 15.10
CA ALA A 116 -0.02 -0.56 15.99
C ALA A 116 -0.99 -1.06 17.07
N VAL A 117 -1.95 -1.90 16.69
CA VAL A 117 -2.88 -2.55 17.62
C VAL A 117 -2.12 -3.47 18.57
N ALA A 118 -1.22 -4.32 18.07
CA ALA A 118 -0.46 -5.23 18.92
C ALA A 118 0.38 -4.47 19.97
N ARG A 119 1.01 -3.35 19.59
CA ARG A 119 1.78 -2.51 20.52
C ARG A 119 0.92 -1.71 21.49
N SER A 120 -0.33 -1.41 21.16
CA SER A 120 -1.21 -0.61 22.00
C SER A 120 -1.88 -1.43 23.10
N MET A 121 -1.91 -2.76 23.00
CA MET A 121 -2.57 -3.61 23.99
C MET A 121 -1.87 -3.57 25.35
N VAL A 122 -2.59 -3.10 26.37
CA VAL A 122 -2.20 -3.07 27.78
C VAL A 122 -3.37 -3.61 28.60
N ASP A 123 -3.13 -4.65 29.40
CA ASP A 123 -4.15 -5.26 30.29
C ASP A 123 -5.49 -5.58 29.61
N GLY A 124 -5.44 -6.01 28.34
CA GLY A 124 -6.62 -6.42 27.57
C GLY A 124 -7.41 -5.28 26.94
N LYS A 125 -6.89 -4.05 26.92
CA LYS A 125 -7.44 -2.90 26.19
C LYS A 125 -6.36 -2.22 25.37
N HIS A 126 -6.71 -1.61 24.25
CA HIS A 126 -5.74 -0.81 23.51
C HIS A 126 -5.58 0.61 24.10
N ASP A 127 -4.37 1.15 24.00
CA ASP A 127 -4.09 2.57 24.18
C ASP A 127 -4.37 3.35 22.87
N PRO A 128 -5.37 4.25 22.85
CA PRO A 128 -5.70 5.06 21.67
C PRO A 128 -4.57 5.95 21.19
N ALA A 129 -3.69 6.42 22.10
CA ALA A 129 -2.58 7.29 21.75
C ALA A 129 -1.50 6.56 20.94
N VAL A 130 -1.25 5.27 21.26
CA VAL A 130 -0.30 4.44 20.52
C VAL A 130 -0.79 4.19 19.10
N ILE A 131 -2.08 3.87 18.92
CA ILE A 131 -2.67 3.70 17.58
C ILE A 131 -2.65 5.03 16.82
N GLY A 132 -3.11 6.11 17.44
CA GLY A 132 -3.15 7.43 16.81
C GLY A 132 -1.78 7.90 16.34
N SER A 133 -0.76 7.78 17.19
CA SER A 133 0.61 8.12 16.81
C SER A 133 1.13 7.27 15.66
N ALA A 134 0.81 5.97 15.64
CA ALA A 134 1.27 5.06 14.59
C ALA A 134 0.59 5.31 13.23
N LEU A 135 -0.63 5.85 13.23
CA LEU A 135 -1.39 6.15 12.02
C LEU A 135 -1.32 7.63 11.61
N GLY A 136 -0.66 8.47 12.41
CA GLY A 136 -0.61 9.92 12.17
C GLY A 136 -1.97 10.58 12.31
N LEU A 137 -2.80 10.10 13.24
CA LEU A 137 -4.18 10.53 13.44
C LEU A 137 -4.44 10.83 14.93
N PRO A 138 -5.42 11.71 15.25
CA PRO A 138 -5.77 12.03 16.63
C PRO A 138 -6.19 10.79 17.44
N ALA A 139 -5.68 10.66 18.67
CA ALA A 139 -5.99 9.54 19.58
C ALA A 139 -7.50 9.35 19.81
N LYS A 140 -8.26 10.44 19.88
CA LYS A 140 -9.73 10.44 20.04
C LYS A 140 -10.48 9.61 19.00
N ASN A 141 -9.89 9.39 17.82
CA ASN A 141 -10.50 8.59 16.76
C ASN A 141 -10.47 7.08 17.06
N PHE A 142 -9.69 6.69 18.07
CA PHE A 142 -9.44 5.30 18.46
C PHE A 142 -9.85 5.03 19.91
N GLU A 143 -10.77 5.82 20.47
CA GLU A 143 -11.30 5.60 21.81
C GLU A 143 -12.41 4.54 21.81
N GLY A 144 -12.38 3.64 22.81
CA GLY A 144 -13.36 2.59 22.99
C GLY A 144 -13.20 1.43 21.99
N PRO A 145 -14.04 0.38 22.07
CA PRO A 145 -13.88 -0.81 21.25
C PRO A 145 -13.89 -0.48 19.75
N LEU A 146 -12.99 -1.10 19.00
CA LEU A 146 -12.84 -0.91 17.56
C LEU A 146 -13.10 -2.22 16.81
N LYS A 147 -13.46 -2.08 15.54
CA LYS A 147 -13.42 -3.13 14.54
C LYS A 147 -12.23 -2.88 13.64
N LEU A 148 -11.38 -3.89 13.50
CA LEU A 148 -10.35 -3.95 12.47
C LEU A 148 -10.90 -4.69 11.27
N MET A 149 -11.02 -3.99 10.15
CA MET A 149 -11.40 -4.57 8.87
C MET A 149 -10.16 -4.73 7.99
N THR A 150 -10.08 -5.84 7.27
CA THR A 150 -8.97 -6.11 6.34
C THR A 150 -9.50 -6.64 5.02
N LEU A 151 -8.91 -6.18 3.92
CA LEU A 151 -9.27 -6.56 2.55
C LEU A 151 -7.99 -6.83 1.75
N ASN A 152 -8.00 -7.83 0.87
CA ASN A 152 -6.92 -8.07 -0.09
C ASN A 152 -7.33 -7.57 -1.48
N LEU A 153 -6.74 -6.46 -1.93
CA LEU A 153 -7.16 -5.78 -3.17
C LEU A 153 -7.07 -6.67 -4.41
N ALA A 154 -6.05 -7.55 -4.48
CA ALA A 154 -5.85 -8.43 -5.62
C ALA A 154 -6.91 -9.54 -5.69
N THR A 155 -7.26 -10.12 -4.54
CA THR A 155 -8.24 -11.21 -4.45
C THR A 155 -9.65 -10.71 -4.68
N THR A 156 -9.98 -9.55 -4.11
CA THR A 156 -11.33 -8.97 -4.18
C THR A 156 -11.56 -8.17 -5.46
N LYS A 157 -10.50 -7.95 -6.26
CA LYS A 157 -10.51 -7.10 -7.45
C LYS A 157 -11.15 -5.74 -7.14
N THR A 158 -10.76 -5.15 -6.03
CA THR A 158 -11.31 -3.86 -5.58
C THR A 158 -10.51 -2.72 -6.18
N CYS A 159 -11.21 -1.73 -6.73
CA CYS A 159 -10.59 -0.51 -7.24
C CYS A 159 -9.87 0.24 -6.10
N ALA A 160 -8.61 0.58 -6.30
CA ALA A 160 -7.88 1.48 -5.43
C ALA A 160 -7.06 2.50 -6.23
N ARG A 161 -6.91 3.69 -5.67
CA ARG A 161 -6.10 4.79 -6.24
C ARG A 161 -5.55 5.69 -5.15
N LEU A 162 -4.66 6.61 -5.55
CA LEU A 162 -4.24 7.68 -4.64
C LEU A 162 -5.46 8.56 -4.30
N PRO A 163 -5.61 9.01 -3.04
CA PRO A 163 -6.67 9.95 -2.70
C PRO A 163 -6.43 11.31 -3.38
N VAL A 164 -7.52 12.03 -3.63
CA VAL A 164 -7.50 13.39 -4.20
C VAL A 164 -8.37 14.32 -3.37
N ASP A 165 -8.12 15.63 -3.44
CA ASP A 165 -8.80 16.65 -2.63
C ASP A 165 -10.34 16.64 -2.67
N ALA A 166 -10.92 16.10 -3.75
CA ALA A 166 -12.36 16.02 -3.95
C ALA A 166 -12.99 14.79 -3.29
N ASP A 167 -12.19 13.86 -2.75
CA ASP A 167 -12.71 12.63 -2.18
C ASP A 167 -13.52 12.87 -0.90
N PRO A 168 -14.66 12.19 -0.73
CA PRO A 168 -15.40 12.23 0.52
C PRO A 168 -14.53 11.82 1.72
N GLY A 169 -14.45 12.71 2.71
CA GLY A 169 -13.71 12.45 3.95
C GLY A 169 -12.27 12.96 3.95
N VAL A 170 -11.78 13.56 2.86
CA VAL A 170 -10.50 14.30 2.89
C VAL A 170 -10.60 15.46 3.87
N TRP A 171 -9.73 15.45 4.88
CA TRP A 171 -9.53 16.61 5.74
C TRP A 171 -8.40 17.46 5.16
N LYS A 172 -8.72 18.66 4.64
CA LYS A 172 -7.72 19.54 4.04
C LYS A 172 -6.88 20.22 5.12
N CYS A 173 -5.58 20.32 4.89
CA CYS A 173 -4.75 21.18 5.71
C CYS A 173 -5.20 22.63 5.49
N THR A 174 -5.57 23.30 6.58
CA THR A 174 -5.89 24.73 6.60
C THR A 174 -4.67 25.60 6.91
N SER A 175 -3.64 25.01 7.52
CA SER A 175 -2.38 25.65 7.85
C SER A 175 -1.17 24.73 7.56
N PRO A 176 0.04 25.27 7.32
CA PRO A 176 1.26 24.47 7.21
C PRO A 176 1.61 23.66 8.48
N GLU A 177 1.08 24.07 9.63
CA GLU A 177 1.32 23.45 10.93
C GLU A 177 0.38 22.26 11.21
N ASP A 178 -0.66 22.07 10.39
CA ASP A 178 -1.64 20.99 10.54
C ASP A 178 -0.94 19.62 10.40
N LYS A 179 -1.08 18.80 11.44
CA LYS A 179 -0.47 17.46 11.52
C LYS A 179 -1.48 16.32 11.39
N ASP A 180 -2.75 16.64 11.19
CA ASP A 180 -3.88 15.71 11.13
C ASP A 180 -4.75 15.91 9.88
N CYS A 181 -4.13 16.35 8.79
CA CYS A 181 -4.76 16.53 7.48
C CYS A 181 -4.19 15.60 6.40
N PHE A 182 -4.93 15.43 5.31
CA PHE A 182 -4.48 14.73 4.12
C PHE A 182 -3.31 15.46 3.46
N LYS A 183 -2.29 14.71 3.05
CA LYS A 183 -1.23 15.20 2.17
C LYS A 183 -1.33 14.48 0.84
N PHE A 184 -1.28 15.27 -0.24
CA PHE A 184 -1.26 14.73 -1.59
C PHE A 184 -0.08 13.75 -1.77
N GLY A 185 -0.31 12.62 -2.46
CA GLY A 185 0.72 11.62 -2.75
C GLY A 185 0.60 10.29 -1.98
N GLY A 186 -0.52 10.04 -1.30
CA GLY A 186 -0.81 8.75 -0.66
C GLY A 186 -0.17 8.60 0.72
N TYR A 187 0.06 9.70 1.44
CA TYR A 187 0.54 9.64 2.81
C TYR A 187 -0.30 10.55 3.70
N THR A 188 -0.57 10.11 4.93
CA THR A 188 -1.13 10.99 5.96
C THR A 188 -0.13 12.10 6.30
N SER A 189 -0.59 13.13 7.00
CA SER A 189 0.29 14.21 7.51
C SER A 189 1.40 13.71 8.44
N GLY A 190 1.17 12.58 9.12
CA GLY A 190 2.16 11.81 9.89
C GLY A 190 3.08 10.91 9.06
N ASN A 191 3.06 11.02 7.73
CA ASN A 191 3.88 10.26 6.79
C ASN A 191 3.60 8.75 6.77
N ILE A 192 2.34 8.36 7.06
CA ILE A 192 1.90 6.96 7.00
C ILE A 192 1.27 6.69 5.64
N PRO A 193 1.64 5.61 4.92
CA PRO A 193 1.04 5.29 3.63
C PRO A 193 -0.48 5.11 3.72
N GLU A 194 -1.20 5.64 2.74
CA GLU A 194 -2.66 5.62 2.68
C GLU A 194 -3.13 5.62 1.22
N ILE A 195 -4.18 4.86 0.95
CA ILE A 195 -4.84 4.84 -0.35
C ILE A 195 -6.35 5.01 -0.21
N MET A 196 -6.99 5.39 -1.30
CA MET A 196 -8.43 5.40 -1.44
C MET A 196 -8.90 4.08 -2.06
N VAL A 197 -9.69 3.32 -1.31
CA VAL A 197 -10.35 2.09 -1.75
C VAL A 197 -11.79 2.42 -2.11
N ILE A 198 -12.19 2.06 -3.33
CA ILE A 198 -13.51 2.35 -3.87
C ILE A 198 -14.36 1.08 -3.86
N ASN A 199 -15.55 1.18 -3.27
CA ASN A 199 -16.50 0.07 -3.14
C ASN A 199 -15.88 -1.18 -2.46
N ALA A 200 -15.16 -0.97 -1.36
CA ALA A 200 -14.67 -2.05 -0.51
C ALA A 200 -15.84 -2.89 0.02
N THR A 201 -15.99 -4.12 -0.45
CA THR A 201 -17.19 -4.93 -0.18
C THR A 201 -17.19 -5.51 1.24
N VAL A 202 -18.36 -5.49 1.89
CA VAL A 202 -18.50 -5.90 3.30
C VAL A 202 -18.31 -7.39 3.51
N ASP A 203 -18.81 -8.22 2.60
CA ASP A 203 -18.79 -9.68 2.69
C ASP A 203 -17.42 -10.31 2.40
N GLN A 204 -16.51 -9.57 1.77
CA GLN A 204 -15.16 -10.02 1.45
C GLN A 204 -14.10 -9.51 2.44
N ALA A 205 -14.46 -8.59 3.33
CA ALA A 205 -13.55 -8.12 4.37
C ALA A 205 -13.57 -9.06 5.57
N THR A 206 -12.39 -9.34 6.13
CA THR A 206 -12.33 -9.93 7.47
C THR A 206 -12.57 -8.85 8.50
N VAL A 207 -13.31 -9.17 9.57
CA VAL A 207 -13.60 -8.24 10.67
C VAL A 207 -13.11 -8.87 11.98
N ALA A 208 -12.31 -8.13 12.74
CA ALA A 208 -11.80 -8.54 14.05
C ALA A 208 -12.12 -7.49 15.12
N ASP A 209 -12.38 -7.97 16.34
CA ASP A 209 -12.64 -7.12 17.50
C ASP A 209 -11.36 -6.66 18.17
N ILE A 210 -11.29 -5.35 18.46
CA ILE A 210 -10.23 -4.75 19.26
C ILE A 210 -10.87 -4.15 20.52
N PRO A 211 -10.64 -4.72 21.72
CA PRO A 211 -11.32 -4.33 22.95
C PRO A 211 -10.81 -3.01 23.55
#